data_AF-T0YBZ2-F1
#
_entry.id   AF-T0YBZ2-F1
#
_cell.length_a   1.000
_cell.length_b   1.000
_cell.length_c   1.000
_cell.angle_alpha   90.00
_cell.angle_beta   90.00
_cell.angle_gamma   90.00
#
_symmetry.space_group_name_H-M   'P 1'
#
loop_
_entity.id
_entity.type
_entity.pdbx_description
1 polymer ?
#
loop_
_entity_poly.entity_id
_entity_poly.type
_entity_poly.pdbx_seq_one_letter_code
_entity_poly.pdbx_strand_id
1 'polypeptide(L)'
;DVGAFTCFVDRVGVYQLRAFQECSYGPLARAMPLMLSEEQLHLNFGYNVLRRMAQHGPAYAGSKEEAQEAVRKWYPRALDMFGHSNSETSRKAINFGLKRWTNEEARERYIREVTPLVAAMGLELPAPEFDRRVL
;
A
#
# COMPACT_ATOMS: atom_id res chain seq x y z
N ASP A 1 -10.13 -3.78 10.82
CA ASP A 1 -9.48 -4.63 9.80
C ASP A 1 -9.75 -4.21 8.37
N VAL A 2 -10.97 -4.29 7.83
CA VAL A 2 -11.25 -3.98 6.40
C VAL A 2 -10.77 -2.58 5.97
N GLY A 3 -10.99 -1.56 6.80
CA GLY A 3 -10.49 -0.20 6.52
C GLY A 3 -8.96 -0.11 6.45
N ALA A 4 -8.24 -0.85 7.30
CA ALA A 4 -6.78 -0.90 7.26
C ALA A 4 -6.27 -1.71 6.07
N PHE A 5 -6.92 -2.84 5.76
CA PHE A 5 -6.61 -3.63 4.56
C PHE A 5 -6.68 -2.74 3.31
N THR A 6 -7.82 -2.10 3.07
CA THR A 6 -8.00 -1.23 1.88
C THR A 6 -7.12 0.02 1.92
N CYS A 7 -6.77 0.54 3.11
CA CYS A 7 -5.85 1.67 3.23
C CYS A 7 -4.40 1.32 2.88
N PHE A 8 -3.94 0.13 3.27
CA PHE A 8 -2.54 -0.29 3.16
C PHE A 8 -2.29 -1.27 2.02
N VAL A 9 -3.06 -2.36 1.94
CA VAL A 9 -2.87 -3.47 1.00
C VAL A 9 -3.31 -3.09 -0.42
N ASP A 10 -4.49 -2.52 -0.60
CA ASP A 10 -4.93 -2.09 -1.95
C ASP A 10 -4.02 -0.99 -2.50
N ARG A 11 -3.44 -0.18 -1.60
CA ARG A 11 -2.41 0.79 -1.97
C ARG A 11 -1.14 0.12 -2.49
N VAL A 12 -0.73 -1.03 -1.95
CA VAL A 12 0.33 -1.84 -2.57
C VAL A 12 -0.09 -2.25 -3.99
N GLY A 13 -1.34 -2.66 -4.19
CA GLY A 13 -1.91 -2.94 -5.50
C GLY A 13 -1.71 -1.79 -6.49
N VAL A 14 -2.03 -0.56 -6.09
CA VAL A 14 -1.80 0.65 -6.90
C VAL A 14 -0.31 0.83 -7.24
N TYR A 15 0.61 0.58 -6.31
CA TYR A 15 2.04 0.64 -6.60
C TYR A 15 2.49 -0.44 -7.60
N GLN A 16 1.94 -1.65 -7.51
CA GLN A 16 2.20 -2.70 -8.49
C GLN A 16 1.65 -2.31 -9.87
N LEU A 17 0.40 -1.86 -9.95
CA LEU A 17 -0.21 -1.40 -11.20
C LEU A 17 0.60 -0.27 -11.84
N ARG A 18 1.02 0.75 -11.06
CA ARG A 18 1.90 1.83 -11.54
C ARG A 18 3.25 1.30 -12.04
N ALA A 19 3.80 0.27 -11.42
CA ALA A 19 5.06 -0.33 -11.86
C ALA A 19 4.93 -1.04 -13.22
N PHE A 20 3.73 -1.52 -13.59
CA PHE A 20 3.44 -2.20 -14.86
C PHE A 20 2.70 -1.31 -15.89
N GLN A 21 2.29 -0.09 -15.52
CA GLN A 21 1.46 0.78 -16.37
C GLN A 21 2.10 1.10 -17.73
N GLU A 22 3.43 1.17 -17.79
CA GLU A 22 4.21 1.48 -18.98
C GLU A 22 5.03 0.26 -19.45
N CYS A 23 4.53 -0.95 -19.19
CA CYS A 23 5.27 -2.17 -19.51
C CYS A 23 5.38 -2.44 -21.02
N SER A 24 6.41 -3.20 -21.41
CA SER A 24 6.69 -3.61 -22.80
C SER A 24 5.60 -4.52 -23.41
N TYR A 25 4.77 -5.15 -22.57
CA TYR A 25 3.63 -5.95 -23.02
C TYR A 25 2.37 -5.10 -23.18
N GLY A 26 2.15 -4.62 -24.40
CA GLY A 26 1.08 -3.66 -24.74
C GLY A 26 -0.34 -3.98 -24.24
N PRO A 27 -0.83 -5.23 -24.29
CA PRO A 27 -2.15 -5.57 -23.74
C PRO A 27 -2.28 -5.27 -22.24
N LEU A 28 -1.26 -5.59 -21.45
CA LEU A 28 -1.26 -5.32 -20.01
C LEU A 28 -1.19 -3.81 -19.75
N ALA A 29 -0.29 -3.09 -20.42
CA ALA A 29 -0.16 -1.63 -20.28
C ALA A 29 -1.50 -0.90 -20.57
N ARG A 30 -2.26 -1.34 -21.58
CA ARG A 30 -3.57 -0.74 -21.91
C ARG A 30 -4.67 -0.99 -20.88
N ALA A 31 -4.58 -2.07 -20.10
CA ALA A 31 -5.56 -2.37 -19.06
C ALA A 31 -5.34 -1.55 -17.77
N MET A 32 -4.11 -1.06 -17.55
CA MET A 32 -3.69 -0.42 -16.29
C MET A 32 -4.44 0.86 -15.94
N PRO A 33 -4.71 1.81 -16.87
CA PRO A 33 -5.41 3.05 -16.53
C PRO A 33 -6.80 2.82 -15.94
N LEU A 34 -7.55 1.83 -16.46
CA LEU A 34 -8.88 1.50 -15.95
C LEU A 34 -8.77 0.96 -14.51
N MET A 35 -7.93 -0.04 -14.28
CA MET A 35 -7.72 -0.62 -12.95
C MET A 35 -7.27 0.45 -11.93
N LEU A 36 -6.31 1.31 -12.31
CA LEU A 36 -5.85 2.41 -11.46
C LEU A 36 -6.96 3.41 -11.11
N SER A 37 -7.89 3.66 -12.03
CA SER A 37 -9.03 4.55 -11.77
C SER A 37 -10.03 3.95 -10.77
N GLU A 38 -10.24 2.63 -10.82
CA GLU A 38 -11.12 1.90 -9.92
C GLU A 38 -10.54 1.81 -8.50
N GLU A 39 -9.23 1.56 -8.38
CA GLU A 39 -8.54 1.43 -7.08
C GLU A 39 -8.60 2.72 -6.24
N GLN A 40 -8.76 3.89 -6.86
CA GLN A 40 -8.84 5.15 -6.13
C GLN A 40 -10.01 5.18 -5.14
N LEU A 41 -11.11 4.48 -5.44
CA LEU A 41 -12.25 4.34 -4.54
C LEU A 41 -11.89 3.51 -3.30
N HIS A 42 -11.14 2.42 -3.48
CA HIS A 42 -10.69 1.57 -2.37
C HIS A 42 -9.76 2.32 -1.41
N LEU A 43 -8.80 3.07 -1.97
CA LEU A 43 -7.88 3.88 -1.16
C LEU A 43 -8.61 4.92 -0.32
N ASN A 44 -9.57 5.61 -0.93
CA ASN A 44 -10.36 6.63 -0.26
C ASN A 44 -11.27 6.01 0.81
N PHE A 45 -11.86 4.85 0.54
CA PHE A 45 -12.65 4.12 1.52
C PHE A 45 -11.81 3.78 2.76
N GLY A 46 -10.66 3.11 2.58
CA GLY A 46 -9.81 2.70 3.69
C GLY A 46 -9.30 3.87 4.52
N TYR A 47 -8.82 4.93 3.86
CA TYR A 47 -8.36 6.16 4.51
C TYR A 47 -9.47 6.79 5.37
N ASN A 48 -10.67 6.94 4.80
CA ASN A 48 -11.79 7.57 5.51
C ASN A 48 -12.31 6.74 6.68
N VAL A 49 -12.34 5.40 6.55
CA VAL A 49 -12.71 4.52 7.67
C VAL A 49 -11.74 4.74 8.83
N LEU A 50 -10.43 4.57 8.61
CA LEU A 50 -9.44 4.72 9.69
C LEU A 50 -9.44 6.12 10.30
N ARG A 51 -9.51 7.17 9.45
CA ARG A 51 -9.58 8.55 9.92
C ARG A 51 -10.80 8.78 10.82
N ARG A 52 -11.97 8.32 10.41
CA ARG A 52 -13.21 8.52 11.18
C ARG A 52 -13.22 7.71 12.46
N MET A 53 -12.67 6.49 12.47
CA MET A 53 -12.48 5.72 13.71
C MET A 53 -11.57 6.47 14.68
N ALA A 54 -10.44 7.01 14.19
CA ALA A 54 -9.49 7.74 15.04
C ALA A 54 -10.03 9.08 15.56
N GLN A 55 -10.88 9.78 14.80
CA GLN A 55 -11.39 11.12 15.13
C GLN A 55 -12.74 11.10 15.87
N HIS A 56 -13.61 10.14 15.56
CA HIS A 56 -14.98 10.10 16.09
C HIS A 56 -15.25 8.87 16.97
N GLY A 57 -14.38 7.85 16.93
CA GLY A 57 -14.45 6.67 17.78
C GLY A 57 -15.86 6.08 17.83
N PRO A 58 -16.44 5.88 19.03
CA PRO A 58 -17.74 5.24 19.20
C PRO A 58 -18.90 5.95 18.47
N ALA A 59 -18.78 7.25 18.16
CA ALA A 59 -19.80 7.98 17.40
C ALA A 59 -19.83 7.61 15.91
N TYR A 60 -18.81 6.92 15.40
CA TYR A 60 -18.78 6.37 14.05
C TYR A 60 -18.83 4.85 14.06
N ALA A 61 -17.75 4.21 14.49
CA ALA A 61 -17.58 2.78 14.63
C ALA A 61 -16.23 2.52 15.32
N GLY A 62 -16.21 1.74 16.39
CA GLY A 62 -14.97 1.33 17.08
C GLY A 62 -14.24 2.47 17.82
N SER A 63 -12.92 2.34 17.98
CA SER A 63 -12.07 3.31 18.69
C SER A 63 -10.78 3.67 17.96
N LYS A 64 -10.06 4.68 18.49
CA LYS A 64 -8.73 5.05 18.03
C LYS A 64 -7.72 3.93 18.27
N GLU A 65 -7.83 3.23 19.39
CA GLU A 65 -6.97 2.11 19.76
C GLU A 65 -7.16 0.92 18.81
N GLU A 66 -8.40 0.61 18.44
CA GLU A 66 -8.68 -0.43 17.44
C GLU A 66 -8.15 -0.06 16.05
N ALA A 67 -8.24 1.23 15.67
CA ALA A 67 -7.62 1.71 14.44
C ALA A 67 -6.09 1.57 14.49
N GLN A 68 -5.47 1.92 15.63
CA GLN A 68 -4.02 1.80 15.84
C GLN A 68 -3.54 0.34 15.81
N GLU A 69 -4.28 -0.59 16.41
CA GLU A 69 -4.04 -2.04 16.32
C GLU A 69 -4.11 -2.53 14.87
N ALA A 70 -5.10 -2.05 14.12
CA ALA A 70 -5.23 -2.41 12.71
C ALA A 70 -4.05 -1.87 11.88
N VAL A 71 -3.53 -0.67 12.17
CA VAL A 71 -2.30 -0.14 11.54
C VAL A 71 -1.10 -1.03 11.86
N ARG A 72 -0.88 -1.36 13.15
CA ARG A 72 0.21 -2.24 13.60
C ARG A 72 0.20 -3.59 12.91
N LYS A 73 -1.01 -4.14 12.66
CA LYS A 73 -1.20 -5.40 11.94
C LYS A 73 -0.95 -5.25 10.44
N TRP A 74 -1.60 -4.32 9.75
CA TRP A 74 -1.67 -4.36 8.29
C TRP A 74 -0.51 -3.67 7.58
N TYR A 75 0.12 -2.66 8.20
CA TYR A 75 1.25 -1.96 7.59
C TYR A 75 2.45 -2.88 7.28
N PRO A 76 2.99 -3.69 8.22
CA PRO A 76 4.13 -4.53 7.90
C PRO A 76 3.82 -5.63 6.88
N ARG A 77 2.59 -6.16 6.90
CA ARG A 77 2.09 -7.11 5.88
C ARG A 77 2.07 -6.47 4.50
N ALA A 78 1.67 -5.19 4.40
CA ALA A 78 1.73 -4.45 3.14
C ALA A 78 3.17 -4.22 2.66
N LEU A 79 4.13 -3.95 3.55
CA LEU A 79 5.55 -3.85 3.19
C LEU A 79 6.12 -5.16 2.65
N ASP A 80 5.73 -6.29 3.23
CA ASP A 80 6.13 -7.63 2.78
C ASP A 80 5.60 -7.97 1.38
N MET A 81 4.45 -7.42 0.98
CA MET A 81 3.87 -7.66 -0.35
C MET A 81 4.70 -7.07 -1.51
N PHE A 82 5.66 -6.19 -1.24
CA PHE A 82 6.60 -5.74 -2.26
C PHE A 82 7.64 -6.82 -2.63
N GLY A 83 7.77 -7.88 -1.82
CA GLY A 83 8.74 -8.95 -2.05
C GLY A 83 10.15 -8.58 -1.55
N HIS A 84 11.11 -9.49 -1.77
CA HIS A 84 12.50 -9.30 -1.32
C HIS A 84 13.18 -8.20 -2.11
N SER A 85 14.06 -7.46 -1.43
CA SER A 85 14.76 -6.30 -2.02
C SER A 85 15.73 -6.74 -3.13
N ASN A 86 16.44 -7.85 -2.93
CA ASN A 86 17.40 -8.41 -3.89
C ASN A 86 16.77 -9.44 -4.84
N SER A 87 15.58 -9.17 -5.36
CA SER A 87 14.87 -10.10 -6.25
C SER A 87 15.47 -10.17 -7.65
N GLU A 88 16.09 -11.31 -7.99
CA GLU A 88 16.53 -11.63 -9.36
C GLU A 88 15.41 -11.51 -10.38
N THR A 89 14.21 -11.97 -10.02
CA THR A 89 13.01 -11.90 -10.88
C THR A 89 12.59 -10.45 -11.13
N SER A 90 12.62 -9.59 -10.10
CA SER A 90 12.34 -8.16 -10.29
C SER A 90 13.36 -7.52 -11.24
N ARG A 91 14.65 -7.86 -11.13
CA ARG A 91 15.67 -7.35 -12.04
C ARG A 91 15.44 -7.80 -13.49
N LYS A 92 15.11 -9.07 -13.71
CA LYS A 92 14.76 -9.59 -15.04
C LYS A 92 13.54 -8.89 -15.62
N ALA A 93 12.49 -8.67 -14.81
CA ALA A 93 11.29 -7.98 -15.25
C ALA A 93 11.58 -6.53 -15.67
N ILE A 94 12.46 -5.82 -14.96
CA ILE A 94 12.93 -4.48 -15.37
C ILE A 94 13.70 -4.55 -16.68
N ASN A 95 14.62 -5.51 -16.83
CA ASN A 95 15.41 -5.67 -18.06
C ASN A 95 14.53 -5.97 -19.29
N PHE A 96 13.41 -6.67 -19.12
CA PHE A 96 12.43 -6.89 -20.19
C PHE A 96 11.47 -5.71 -20.42
N GLY A 97 11.64 -4.61 -19.66
CA GLY A 97 10.74 -3.47 -19.71
C GLY A 97 9.34 -3.77 -19.16
N LEU A 98 9.16 -4.85 -18.39
CA LEU A 98 7.87 -5.19 -17.79
C LEU A 98 7.57 -4.36 -16.54
N LYS A 99 8.59 -4.10 -15.72
CA LYS A 99 8.44 -3.40 -14.44
C LYS A 99 9.33 -2.16 -14.42
N ARG A 100 8.83 -1.04 -13.89
CA ARG A 100 9.56 0.24 -13.85
C ARG A 100 10.51 0.39 -12.65
N TRP A 101 10.20 -0.24 -11.52
CA TRP A 101 10.94 -0.09 -10.26
C TRP A 101 11.34 -1.44 -9.68
N THR A 102 12.43 -1.45 -8.94
CA THR A 102 12.76 -2.57 -8.04
C THR A 102 11.72 -2.67 -6.91
N ASN A 103 11.72 -3.81 -6.21
CA ASN A 103 10.85 -4.01 -5.05
C ASN A 103 11.11 -2.98 -3.95
N GLU A 104 12.39 -2.68 -3.67
CA GLU A 104 12.77 -1.68 -2.67
C GLU A 104 12.31 -0.27 -3.07
N GLU A 105 12.59 0.16 -4.31
CA GLU A 105 12.18 1.49 -4.77
C GLU A 105 10.66 1.70 -4.70
N ALA A 106 9.88 0.66 -5.03
CA ALA A 106 8.43 0.71 -4.92
C ALA A 106 8.00 0.81 -3.45
N ARG A 107 8.64 0.05 -2.56
CA ARG A 107 8.39 0.08 -1.11
C ARG A 107 8.73 1.43 -0.49
N GLU A 108 9.87 2.02 -0.83
CA GLU A 108 10.27 3.34 -0.32
C GLU A 108 9.32 4.47 -0.76
N ARG A 109 8.81 4.40 -2.01
CA ARG A 109 7.80 5.36 -2.49
C ARG A 109 6.49 5.18 -1.71
N TYR A 110 6.07 3.93 -1.50
CA TYR A 110 4.90 3.61 -0.69
C TYR A 110 5.01 4.16 0.74
N ILE A 111 6.15 3.93 1.41
CA ILE A 111 6.38 4.43 2.77
C ILE A 111 6.27 5.96 2.78
N ARG A 112 6.94 6.65 1.85
CA ARG A 112 6.88 8.12 1.74
C ARG A 112 5.46 8.67 1.54
N GLU A 113 4.61 7.95 0.81
CA GLU A 113 3.21 8.34 0.62
C GLU A 113 2.37 8.08 1.87
N VAL A 114 2.54 6.92 2.50
CA VAL A 114 1.67 6.45 3.60
C VAL A 114 1.98 7.14 4.92
N THR A 115 3.25 7.45 5.22
CA THR A 115 3.65 8.12 6.47
C THR A 115 2.85 9.39 6.77
N PRO A 116 2.78 10.40 5.88
CA PRO A 116 2.00 11.61 6.16
C PRO A 116 0.48 11.34 6.23
N LEU A 117 -0.03 10.34 5.50
CA LEU A 117 -1.46 9.99 5.53
C LEU A 117 -1.88 9.44 6.89
N VAL A 118 -1.09 8.53 7.47
CA VAL A 118 -1.36 7.93 8.78
C VAL A 118 -1.20 8.97 9.88
N ALA A 119 -0.16 9.82 9.81
CA ALA A 119 0.04 10.92 10.75
C ALA A 119 -1.16 11.91 10.74
N ALA A 120 -1.72 12.22 9.56
CA ALA A 120 -2.90 13.07 9.45
C ALA A 120 -4.19 12.47 10.07
N MET A 121 -4.24 11.16 10.27
CA MET A 121 -5.32 10.50 11.03
C MET A 121 -5.12 10.59 12.55
N GLY A 122 -3.95 11.06 13.01
CA GLY A 122 -3.56 11.01 14.41
C GLY A 122 -3.17 9.60 14.88
N LEU A 123 -2.75 8.74 13.95
CA LEU A 123 -2.26 7.38 14.18
C LEU A 123 -0.75 7.32 13.92
N GLU A 124 -0.11 6.26 14.39
CA GLU A 124 1.34 6.07 14.28
C GLU A 124 1.68 4.83 13.45
N LEU A 125 2.68 4.93 12.58
CA LEU A 125 3.25 3.77 11.90
C LEU A 125 4.31 3.12 12.80
N PRO A 126 4.36 1.78 12.89
CA PRO A 126 5.50 1.12 13.48
C PRO A 126 6.74 1.31 12.58
N ALA A 127 7.93 1.03 13.13
CA ALA A 127 9.16 1.06 12.35
C ALA A 127 9.05 0.15 11.10
N PRO A 128 9.64 0.52 9.95
CA PRO A 128 9.52 -0.25 8.71
C PRO A 128 9.92 -1.73 8.82
N GLU A 129 10.78 -2.09 9.77
CA GLU A 129 11.27 -3.44 10.05
C GLU A 129 10.37 -4.24 11.02
N PHE A 130 9.41 -3.59 11.68
CA PHE A 130 8.53 -4.22 12.67
C PHE A 130 7.66 -5.31 12.05
N ASP A 131 7.64 -6.53 12.62
CA ASP A 131 6.79 -7.67 12.20
C ASP A 131 6.83 -8.00 10.69
N ARG A 132 7.91 -7.63 9.99
CA ARG A 132 8.15 -8.03 8.60
C ARG A 132 8.77 -9.40 8.51
N ARG A 133 8.33 -10.18 7.53
CA ARG A 133 8.80 -11.54 7.23
C ARG A 133 9.56 -11.62 5.91
N VAL A 134 9.45 -10.60 5.07
CA VAL A 134 10.03 -10.53 3.74
C VAL A 134 10.87 -9.26 3.69
N LEU A 135 12.20 -9.38 3.68
CA LEU A 135 13.13 -8.23 3.63
C LEU A 135 13.61 -7.93 2.21
#